data_AF-A0A1Z8UEL7-F1
#
_entry.id   AF-A0A1Z8UEL7-F1
#
_cell.length_a   1.000
_cell.length_b   1.000
_cell.length_c   1.000
_cell.angle_alpha   90.00
_cell.angle_beta   90.00
_cell.angle_gamma   90.00
#
_symmetry.space_group_name_H-M   'P 1'
#
loop_
_entity.id
_entity.type
_entity.pdbx_description
1 polymer ?
#
loop_
_entity_poly.entity_id
_entity_poly.type
_entity_poly.pdbx_seq_one_letter_code
_entity_poly.pdbx_strand_id
1 'polypeptide(L)'
;MADYTELKTKIKKHEGYRDHIYLDSLSIRTFGYGHMVLDTDDLTEGVNYPIEVAEEYFEKDFSIAVSDAEKLIGDIKLNHVQKCCIIQMVYQLGLPRTSKFKKMWKALEEGDALTASAEILDSRWHTQTPGRCEEVAEEMAGSTL
;
A
#
# COMPACT_ATOMS: atom_id res chain seq x y z
N MET A 1 -8.64 17.55 -6.42
CA MET A 1 -7.89 16.31 -6.15
C MET A 1 -8.37 15.77 -4.82
N ALA A 2 -8.51 14.44 -4.68
CA ALA A 2 -8.79 13.86 -3.37
C ALA A 2 -7.62 14.16 -2.42
N ASP A 3 -7.93 14.51 -1.18
CA ASP A 3 -6.93 14.72 -0.14
C ASP A 3 -6.49 13.35 0.40
N TYR A 4 -5.20 13.06 0.33
CA TYR A 4 -4.60 11.81 0.80
C TYR A 4 -3.53 12.07 1.88
N THR A 5 -3.52 13.25 2.51
CA THR A 5 -2.48 13.63 3.47
C THR A 5 -2.36 12.65 4.64
N GLU A 6 -3.49 12.23 5.21
CA GLU A 6 -3.53 11.26 6.31
C GLU A 6 -3.08 9.86 5.84
N LEU A 7 -3.54 9.42 4.67
CA LEU A 7 -3.16 8.16 4.06
C LEU A 7 -1.65 8.09 3.82
N LYS A 8 -1.05 9.14 3.25
CA LYS A 8 0.39 9.21 3.01
C LYS A 8 1.18 9.12 4.32
N THR A 9 0.74 9.84 5.35
CA THR A 9 1.35 9.80 6.68
C THR A 9 1.31 8.39 7.27
N LYS A 10 0.18 7.70 7.13
CA LYS A 10 0.01 6.32 7.58
C LYS A 10 0.92 5.34 6.85
N ILE A 11 0.98 5.41 5.52
CA ILE A 11 1.87 4.56 4.72
C ILE A 11 3.33 4.79 5.16
N LYS A 12 3.80 6.03 5.23
CA LYS A 12 5.17 6.35 5.67
C LYS A 12 5.49 5.80 7.07
N LYS A 13 4.53 5.85 7.99
CA LYS A 13 4.68 5.28 9.33
C LYS A 13 4.87 3.76 9.28
N HIS A 14 4.11 3.07 8.44
CA HIS A 14 4.23 1.61 8.29
C HIS A 14 5.53 1.18 7.61
N GLU A 15 5.95 1.89 6.57
CA GLU A 15 7.17 1.57 5.81
C GLU A 15 8.43 1.94 6.61
N GLY A 16 8.37 3.03 7.36
CA GLY A 16 9.53 3.62 8.02
C GLY A 16 10.48 4.30 7.03
N TYR A 17 11.32 5.19 7.54
CA TYR A 17 12.29 5.93 6.73
C TYR A 17 13.68 5.28 6.80
N ARG A 18 14.34 5.19 5.66
CA ARG A 18 15.78 4.89 5.51
C ARG A 18 16.40 5.84 4.50
N ASP A 19 17.49 6.49 4.89
CA ASP A 19 18.22 7.48 4.08
C ASP A 19 19.23 6.85 3.11
N HIS A 20 19.33 5.52 3.06
CA HIS A 20 20.26 4.76 2.22
C HIS A 20 19.57 3.51 1.67
N ILE A 21 20.16 2.91 0.63
CA ILE A 21 19.71 1.62 0.09
C ILE A 21 19.97 0.53 1.14
N TYR A 22 18.96 -0.29 1.41
CA TYR A 22 19.04 -1.45 2.29
C TYR A 22 18.43 -2.68 1.61
N LEU A 23 18.71 -3.87 2.15
CA LEU A 23 18.00 -5.09 1.76
C LEU A 23 16.80 -5.28 2.68
N ASP A 24 15.62 -5.44 2.10
CA ASP A 24 14.41 -5.73 2.85
C ASP A 24 14.37 -7.20 3.35
N SER A 25 13.27 -7.57 3.99
CA SER A 25 13.05 -8.96 4.49
C SER A 25 13.07 -10.04 3.40
N LEU A 26 12.94 -9.64 2.13
CA LEU A 26 12.96 -10.50 0.95
C LEU A 26 14.29 -10.40 0.18
N SER A 27 15.31 -9.74 0.75
CA SER A 27 16.60 -9.46 0.11
C SER A 27 16.50 -8.65 -1.17
N ILE A 28 15.50 -7.78 -1.27
CA ILE A 28 15.31 -6.82 -2.36
C ILE A 28 15.97 -5.49 -1.97
N ARG A 29 16.64 -4.84 -2.93
CA ARG A 29 17.19 -3.49 -2.75
C ARG A 29 16.05 -2.48 -2.60
N THR A 30 16.03 -1.77 -1.48
CA THR A 30 14.96 -0.85 -1.09
C THR A 30 15.52 0.47 -0.57
N PHE A 31 14.81 1.57 -0.80
CA PHE A 31 15.22 2.91 -0.38
C PHE A 31 14.03 3.72 0.20
N GLY A 32 14.32 4.70 1.05
CA GLY A 32 13.33 5.67 1.52
C GLY A 32 12.21 5.01 2.31
N TYR A 33 10.98 5.18 1.81
CA TYR A 33 9.74 4.65 2.39
C TYR A 33 9.28 3.37 1.68
N GLY A 34 10.19 2.41 1.46
CA GLY A 34 9.84 1.13 0.84
C GLY A 34 9.92 1.10 -0.69
N HIS A 35 10.60 2.06 -1.31
CA HIS A 35 10.80 2.09 -2.76
C HIS A 35 11.72 0.95 -3.22
N MET A 36 11.24 0.09 -4.11
CA MET A 36 12.06 -0.97 -4.72
C MET A 36 13.01 -0.37 -5.77
N VAL A 37 14.31 -0.41 -5.49
CA VAL A 37 15.34 0.21 -6.34
C VAL A 37 15.46 -0.53 -7.68
N LEU A 38 15.26 0.21 -8.76
CA LEU A 38 15.45 -0.22 -10.15
C LEU A 38 16.80 0.25 -10.69
N ASP A 39 17.30 -0.42 -11.72
CA ASP A 39 18.57 -0.04 -12.37
C ASP A 39 18.50 1.31 -13.10
N THR A 40 17.29 1.85 -13.29
CA THR A 40 17.03 3.17 -13.87
C THR A 40 16.99 4.30 -12.85
N ASP A 41 17.01 3.99 -11.55
CA ASP A 41 16.96 4.99 -10.50
C ASP A 41 18.34 5.59 -10.25
N ASP A 42 18.38 6.88 -9.91
CA ASP A 42 19.61 7.61 -9.59
C ASP A 42 19.99 7.41 -8.11
N LEU A 43 20.12 6.14 -7.72
CA LEU A 43 20.43 5.70 -6.36
C LEU A 43 21.67 4.81 -6.36
N THR A 44 22.63 5.11 -5.50
CA THR A 44 23.90 4.41 -5.38
C THR A 44 24.03 3.74 -4.01
N GLU A 45 24.50 2.50 -3.97
CA GLU A 45 24.73 1.77 -2.73
C GLU A 45 25.83 2.45 -1.88
N GLY A 46 25.64 2.44 -0.56
CA GLY A 46 26.58 3.05 0.39
C GLY A 46 26.51 4.59 0.48
N VAL A 47 25.56 5.22 -0.22
CA VAL A 47 25.31 6.67 -0.15
C VAL A 47 24.10 6.95 0.74
N ASN A 48 24.23 7.96 1.60
CA ASN A 48 23.13 8.55 2.36
C ASN A 48 22.56 9.74 1.59
N TYR A 49 21.24 9.82 1.48
CA TYR A 49 20.51 10.86 0.76
C TYR A 49 19.73 11.76 1.72
N PRO A 50 19.53 13.05 1.39
CA PRO A 50 18.59 13.90 2.08
C PRO A 50 17.16 13.32 2.03
N ILE A 51 16.34 13.65 3.04
CA ILE A 51 14.97 13.14 3.15
C ILE A 51 14.11 13.53 1.94
N GLU A 52 14.39 14.68 1.34
CA GLU A 52 13.71 15.20 0.16
C GLU A 52 13.78 14.23 -1.03
N VAL A 53 14.88 13.49 -1.17
CA VAL A 53 15.02 12.47 -2.22
C VAL A 53 14.07 11.30 -1.96
N ALA A 54 13.98 10.83 -0.72
CA ALA A 54 13.03 9.77 -0.35
C ALA A 54 11.57 10.22 -0.49
N GLU A 55 11.28 11.49 -0.23
CA GLU A 55 9.97 12.11 -0.45
C GLU A 55 9.59 12.11 -1.93
N GLU A 56 10.52 12.42 -2.84
CA GLU A 56 10.28 12.37 -4.29
C GLU A 56 9.94 10.95 -4.78
N TYR A 57 10.71 9.94 -4.36
CA TYR A 57 10.41 8.53 -4.68
C TYR A 57 9.07 8.07 -4.07
N PHE A 58 8.78 8.47 -2.83
CA PHE A 58 7.50 8.16 -2.20
C PHE A 58 6.33 8.74 -2.98
N GLU A 59 6.39 10.00 -3.40
CA GLU A 59 5.31 10.66 -4.16
C GLU A 59 5.09 9.99 -5.52
N LYS A 60 6.17 9.59 -6.20
CA LYS A 60 6.11 8.82 -7.45
C LYS A 60 5.42 7.46 -7.24
N ASP A 61 5.87 6.69 -6.27
CA ASP A 61 5.32 5.36 -5.98
C ASP A 61 3.86 5.45 -5.50
N PHE A 62 3.54 6.46 -4.68
CA PHE A 62 2.18 6.72 -4.23
C PHE A 62 1.26 7.07 -5.40
N SER A 63 1.71 7.90 -6.34
CA SER A 63 0.94 8.23 -7.54
C SER A 63 0.68 6.99 -8.41
N ILE A 64 1.67 6.11 -8.56
CA ILE A 64 1.52 4.81 -9.24
C ILE A 64 0.50 3.94 -8.50
N ALA A 65 0.60 3.85 -7.18
CA ALA A 65 -0.32 3.05 -6.37
C ALA A 65 -1.78 3.56 -6.45
N VAL A 66 -1.99 4.88 -6.51
CA VAL A 66 -3.32 5.46 -6.74
C VAL A 66 -3.85 5.07 -8.12
N SER A 67 -3.06 5.25 -9.18
CA SER A 67 -3.49 4.90 -10.55
C SER A 67 -3.80 3.41 -10.68
N ASP A 68 -2.99 2.55 -10.06
CA ASP A 68 -3.17 1.11 -10.09
C ASP A 68 -4.35 0.65 -9.24
N ALA A 69 -4.58 1.28 -8.09
CA ALA A 69 -5.79 1.07 -7.30
C ALA A 69 -7.05 1.45 -8.09
N GLU A 70 -7.05 2.61 -8.77
CA GLU A 70 -8.17 3.04 -9.61
C GLU A 70 -8.47 2.05 -10.75
N LYS A 71 -7.44 1.51 -11.40
CA LYS A 71 -7.59 0.45 -12.41
C LYS A 71 -8.22 -0.81 -11.85
N LEU A 72 -7.81 -1.23 -10.64
CA LEU A 72 -8.36 -2.42 -9.99
C LEU A 72 -9.81 -2.20 -9.51
N ILE A 73 -10.12 -0.99 -9.02
CA ILE A 73 -11.45 -0.62 -8.55
C ILE A 73 -12.45 -0.58 -9.71
N GLY A 74 -12.07 -0.03 -10.87
CA GLY A 74 -12.96 0.09 -12.02
C GLY A 74 -14.26 0.81 -11.65
N ASP A 75 -15.40 0.15 -11.91
CA ASP A 75 -16.74 0.69 -11.65
C ASP A 75 -17.29 0.38 -10.25
N ILE A 76 -16.51 -0.27 -9.38
CA ILE A 76 -16.95 -0.63 -8.03
C ILE A 76 -17.14 0.65 -7.21
N LYS A 77 -18.33 0.79 -6.60
CA LYS A 77 -18.68 1.93 -5.76
C LYS A 77 -18.07 1.78 -4.37
N LEU A 78 -16.90 2.39 -4.19
CA LEU A 78 -16.22 2.47 -2.90
C LEU A 78 -16.33 3.86 -2.27
N ASN A 79 -16.50 3.91 -0.96
CA ASN A 79 -16.34 5.15 -0.20
C ASN A 79 -14.85 5.55 -0.13
N HIS A 80 -14.55 6.77 0.36
CA HIS A 80 -13.18 7.27 0.39
C HIS A 80 -12.24 6.38 1.22
N VAL A 81 -12.67 5.90 2.39
CA VAL A 81 -11.87 5.04 3.29
C VAL A 81 -11.55 3.70 2.62
N GLN A 82 -12.53 3.08 1.96
CA GLN A 82 -12.32 1.83 1.22
C GLN A 82 -11.34 2.02 0.06
N LYS A 83 -11.42 3.15 -0.66
CA LYS A 83 -10.41 3.49 -1.68
C LYS A 83 -9.02 3.63 -1.07
N CYS A 84 -8.90 4.29 0.07
CA CYS A 84 -7.64 4.40 0.81
C CYS A 84 -7.09 3.02 1.19
N CYS A 85 -7.93 2.10 1.66
CA CYS A 85 -7.53 0.71 1.94
C CYS A 85 -6.92 0.03 0.71
N ILE A 86 -7.59 0.12 -0.45
CA ILE A 86 -7.05 -0.45 -1.70
C ILE A 86 -5.71 0.19 -2.08
N ILE A 87 -5.56 1.51 -1.95
CA ILE A 87 -4.30 2.21 -2.21
C ILE A 87 -3.19 1.69 -1.27
N GLN A 88 -3.47 1.52 0.03
CA GLN A 88 -2.51 0.96 0.99
C GLN A 88 -2.06 -0.45 0.58
N MET A 89 -3.02 -1.30 0.19
CA MET A 89 -2.73 -2.65 -0.28
C MET A 89 -1.89 -2.64 -1.55
N VAL A 90 -2.23 -1.80 -2.54
CA VAL A 90 -1.46 -1.68 -3.79
C VAL A 90 -0.05 -1.16 -3.53
N TYR A 91 0.12 -0.17 -2.65
CA TYR A 91 1.44 0.35 -2.30
C TYR A 91 2.33 -0.75 -1.73
N GLN A 92 1.82 -1.53 -0.78
CA GLN A 92 2.62 -2.55 -0.10
C GLN A 92 2.82 -3.83 -0.93
N LEU A 93 1.78 -4.30 -1.61
CA LEU A 93 1.77 -5.61 -2.26
C LEU A 93 2.05 -5.53 -3.77
N GLY A 94 1.81 -4.37 -4.37
CA GLY A 94 1.78 -4.15 -5.82
C GLY A 94 0.47 -4.63 -6.47
N LEU A 95 0.12 -4.00 -7.60
CA LEU A 95 -1.07 -4.36 -8.41
C LEU A 95 -1.22 -5.87 -8.65
N PRO A 96 -0.17 -6.63 -9.05
CA PRO A 96 -0.34 -8.04 -9.36
C PRO A 96 -0.79 -8.88 -8.17
N ARG A 97 -0.38 -8.53 -6.95
CA ARG A 97 -0.77 -9.28 -5.74
C ARG A 97 -2.14 -8.82 -5.24
N THR A 98 -2.41 -7.52 -5.22
CA THR A 98 -3.73 -6.99 -4.80
C THR A 98 -4.85 -7.49 -5.73
N SER A 99 -4.59 -7.65 -7.02
CA SER A 99 -5.56 -8.21 -7.97
C SER A 99 -5.99 -9.66 -7.66
N LYS A 100 -5.25 -10.40 -6.82
CA LYS A 100 -5.51 -11.80 -6.49
C LYS A 100 -6.45 -12.00 -5.29
N PHE A 101 -6.86 -10.94 -4.60
CA PHE A 101 -7.84 -11.00 -3.51
C PHE A 101 -9.27 -11.19 -4.06
N LYS A 102 -9.50 -12.28 -4.81
CA LYS A 102 -10.71 -12.47 -5.64
C LYS A 102 -12.02 -12.40 -4.85
N LYS A 103 -12.02 -12.96 -3.64
CA LYS A 103 -13.20 -12.96 -2.77
C LYS A 103 -13.45 -11.59 -2.14
N MET A 104 -12.41 -10.86 -1.75
CA MET A 104 -12.53 -9.46 -1.32
C MET A 104 -13.14 -8.60 -2.43
N TRP A 105 -12.64 -8.70 -3.66
CA TRP A 105 -13.18 -7.95 -4.80
C TRP A 105 -14.65 -8.27 -5.06
N LYS A 106 -15.02 -9.55 -5.04
CA LYS A 106 -16.42 -9.97 -5.14
C LYS A 106 -17.29 -9.37 -4.02
N ALA A 107 -16.82 -9.40 -2.78
CA ALA A 107 -17.55 -8.81 -1.66
C ALA A 107 -17.74 -7.29 -1.84
N LEU A 108 -16.71 -6.59 -2.31
CA LEU A 108 -16.79 -5.15 -2.61
C LEU A 108 -17.76 -4.82 -3.75
N GLU A 109 -17.82 -5.64 -4.81
CA GLU A 109 -18.82 -5.52 -5.88
C GLU A 109 -20.25 -5.66 -5.34
N GLU A 110 -20.44 -6.52 -4.34
CA GLU A 110 -21.71 -6.76 -3.66
C GLU A 110 -22.01 -5.73 -2.53
N GLY A 111 -21.07 -4.82 -2.24
CA GLY A 111 -21.18 -3.85 -1.15
C GLY A 111 -20.98 -4.43 0.26
N ASP A 112 -20.46 -5.65 0.36
CA ASP A 112 -20.20 -6.37 1.61
C ASP A 112 -18.80 -6.06 2.16
N ALA A 113 -18.71 -4.95 2.88
CA ALA A 113 -17.48 -4.50 3.52
C ALA A 113 -16.95 -5.45 4.61
N LEU A 114 -17.83 -6.17 5.30
CA LEU A 114 -17.45 -7.09 6.38
C LEU A 114 -16.78 -8.33 5.81
N THR A 115 -17.34 -8.92 4.75
CA THR A 115 -16.70 -10.03 4.05
C THR A 115 -15.39 -9.58 3.40
N ALA A 116 -15.34 -8.38 2.81
CA ALA A 116 -14.08 -7.84 2.27
C ALA A 116 -12.98 -7.73 3.34
N SER A 117 -13.32 -7.25 4.53
CA SER A 117 -12.42 -7.19 5.70
C SER A 117 -11.94 -8.57 6.13
N ALA A 118 -12.83 -9.56 6.25
CA ALA A 118 -12.47 -10.92 6.61
C ALA A 118 -11.51 -11.55 5.58
N GLU A 119 -11.74 -11.30 4.29
CA GLU A 119 -10.89 -11.81 3.20
C GLU A 119 -9.52 -11.09 3.12
N ILE A 120 -9.40 -9.88 3.67
CA ILE A 120 -8.09 -9.24 3.88
C ILE A 120 -7.28 -10.01 4.94
N LEU A 121 -7.93 -10.38 6.04
CA LEU A 121 -7.30 -11.11 7.15
C LEU A 121 -6.98 -12.57 6.78
N ASP A 122 -7.81 -13.23 5.97
CA ASP A 122 -7.55 -14.57 5.42
C ASP A 122 -6.56 -14.53 4.25
N SER A 123 -5.37 -13.97 4.49
CA SER A 123 -4.36 -13.79 3.45
C SER A 123 -2.95 -14.04 3.94
N ARG A 124 -2.07 -14.39 3.00
CA ARG A 124 -0.62 -14.47 3.28
C ARG A 124 -0.05 -13.12 3.74
N TRP A 125 -0.68 -12.02 3.34
CA TRP A 125 -0.27 -10.68 3.77
C TRP A 125 -0.42 -10.52 5.28
N HIS A 126 -1.50 -11.04 5.87
CA HIS A 126 -1.69 -11.07 7.33
C HIS A 126 -0.56 -11.82 8.04
N THR A 127 -0.13 -12.96 7.50
CA THR A 127 1.01 -13.71 8.07
C THR A 127 2.33 -12.93 8.03
N GLN A 128 2.53 -12.07 7.02
CA GLN A 128 3.77 -11.33 6.83
C GLN A 128 3.81 -10.02 7.64
N THR A 129 2.72 -9.26 7.67
CA THR A 129 2.62 -7.98 8.38
C THR A 129 1.27 -7.86 9.08
N PRO A 130 1.04 -8.61 10.18
CA PRO A 130 -0.29 -8.77 10.78
C PRO A 130 -0.89 -7.43 11.23
N GLY A 131 -0.14 -6.60 11.95
CA GLY A 131 -0.67 -5.34 12.48
C GLY A 131 -1.15 -4.35 11.40
N ARG A 132 -0.43 -4.25 10.28
CA ARG A 132 -0.88 -3.39 9.16
C ARG A 132 -2.07 -3.99 8.42
N CYS A 133 -2.07 -5.30 8.24
CA CYS A 133 -3.17 -6.01 7.61
C CYS A 133 -4.47 -5.89 8.43
N GLU A 134 -4.36 -5.96 9.76
CA GLU A 134 -5.47 -5.78 10.70
C GLU A 134 -6.03 -4.36 10.67
N GLU A 135 -5.17 -3.33 10.69
CA GLU A 135 -5.60 -1.92 10.58
C GLU A 135 -6.36 -1.67 9.27
N VAL A 136 -5.86 -2.19 8.13
CA VAL A 136 -6.54 -2.04 6.84
C VAL A 136 -7.85 -2.82 6.78
N ALA A 137 -7.91 -4.01 7.39
CA ALA A 137 -9.16 -4.77 7.47
C ALA A 137 -10.22 -4.04 8.31
N GLU A 138 -9.82 -3.42 9.42
CA GLU A 138 -10.71 -2.64 10.29
C GLU A 138 -11.26 -1.41 9.57
N GLU A 139 -10.41 -0.67 8.85
CA GLU A 139 -10.84 0.45 8.01
C GLU A 139 -11.78 0.01 6.89
N MET A 140 -11.51 -1.14 6.26
CA MET A 140 -12.34 -1.67 5.17
C MET A 140 -13.76 -1.96 5.63
N ALA A 141 -13.89 -2.57 6.81
CA ALA A 141 -15.19 -2.81 7.46
C ALA A 141 -15.92 -1.51 7.82
N GLY A 142 -15.19 -0.39 7.90
CA GLY A 142 -15.72 0.92 8.25
C GLY A 142 -15.91 1.12 9.76
N SER A 143 -15.12 0.44 10.59
CA SER A 143 -15.34 0.39 12.03
C SER A 143 -15.43 1.77 12.67
N THR A 144 -16.52 1.98 13.41
CA THR A 144 -16.35 2.26 14.84
C THR A 144 -16.66 0.96 15.57
N LEU A 145 -15.68 0.38 16.26
CA LEU A 145 -15.93 -0.36 17.50
C LEU A 145 -15.78 0.61 18.67
#